data_AF-A0A7W2KFI3-F1
#
_entry.id   AF-A0A7W2KFI3-F1
#
_cell.length_a   1.000
_cell.length_b   1.000
_cell.length_c   1.000
_cell.angle_alpha   90.00
_cell.angle_beta   90.00
_cell.angle_gamma   90.00
#
_symmetry.space_group_name_H-M   'P 1'
#
loop_
_entity.id
_entity.type
_entity.pdbx_description
1 polymer ?
#
loop_
_entity_poly.entity_id
_entity_poly.type
_entity_poly.pdbx_seq_one_letter_code
_entity_poly.pdbx_strand_id
1 'polypeptide(L)'
;MTEPLFPAESIDTLIARRLPAWLVAHGNVDWLLALRRSLHAQEEATHSLHRILQAIPALDEFAATRLNQVLNRADLTIRDLRRSHVGIERTVTLPPMAPGWPIRRHMQRSSTPLLAAVLHNFHIVDTRPSPSRRGWLLDAKGEHVPVGYEVFAGRCREADVGGRYQAILRQCLAPDDAPGAAPGSAKAAVHRCFEENARADLEVAVRCALLKGDLDENSYRLLLPCFTALPTVPAAPGEVAPRQLYLLGKCARGVVTLELRPAVGADLQGVCVWVPNDPQSPVRVYRSWEEVFRALARRLTTAPYRRFFSRFISERDRVGFQQLLEERREASAAHQVPELDGRHLAIDTSLFSHLRGLQIDKLLDDAHVLAVPTADLDEQERDARLHAYRELGLNLLNLAGMFVPVLGEGLLAYTAVELAGEVYEGYQDWRIGDRQGAMDHVFGVAQTVVAGALIATGASAVRHYLQRVPFVDALQPMRDQAGKAGLVAAHLPGYSIDWSPGDDLHEWVWHLDGAMYRVSEDPVHGSTRIRHASRGEAWQPRLESNGGDGWRHELERPGDWQTRHLSK
;
A
#
# COMPACT_ATOMS: atom_id res chain seq x y z
N MET A 1 -9.22 -28.65 39.86
CA MET A 1 -8.54 -28.55 38.56
C MET A 1 -9.62 -28.31 37.53
N THR A 2 -9.71 -27.11 36.97
CA THR A 2 -10.63 -26.78 35.88
C THR A 2 -10.21 -27.55 34.62
N GLU A 3 -11.14 -28.26 33.99
CA GLU A 3 -10.88 -28.85 32.67
C GLU A 3 -10.47 -27.74 31.69
N PRO A 4 -9.49 -28.00 30.80
CA PRO A 4 -9.08 -27.02 29.80
C PRO A 4 -10.23 -26.75 28.81
N LEU A 5 -10.42 -25.48 28.45
CA LEU A 5 -11.46 -25.02 27.51
C LEU A 5 -11.45 -25.76 26.16
N PHE A 6 -10.26 -26.19 25.72
CA PHE A 6 -10.03 -26.95 24.48
C PHE A 6 -9.06 -28.12 24.76
N PRO A 7 -9.11 -29.22 23.97
CA PRO A 7 -8.14 -30.32 24.10
C PRO A 7 -6.70 -29.83 23.89
N ALA A 8 -5.75 -30.28 24.71
CA ALA A 8 -4.38 -29.74 24.76
C ALA A 8 -3.63 -29.76 23.41
N GLU A 9 -3.96 -30.70 22.53
CA GLU A 9 -3.35 -30.90 21.20
C GLU A 9 -4.19 -30.35 20.05
N SER A 10 -5.32 -29.69 20.33
CA SER A 10 -6.20 -29.15 19.30
C SER A 10 -5.66 -27.84 18.70
N ILE A 11 -6.03 -27.61 17.43
CA ILE A 11 -5.86 -26.33 16.74
C ILE A 11 -6.46 -25.18 17.55
N ASP A 12 -7.63 -25.38 18.17
CA ASP A 12 -8.31 -24.34 18.96
C ASP A 12 -7.50 -23.93 20.20
N THR A 13 -6.84 -24.88 20.87
CA THR A 13 -5.91 -24.58 21.98
C THR A 13 -4.73 -23.75 21.51
N LEU A 14 -4.18 -24.05 20.33
CA LEU A 14 -3.10 -23.24 19.75
C LEU A 14 -3.63 -21.82 19.48
N ILE A 15 -4.76 -21.68 18.78
CA ILE A 15 -5.37 -20.38 18.49
C ILE A 15 -5.61 -19.60 19.78
N ALA A 16 -6.24 -20.20 20.79
CA ALA A 16 -6.52 -19.56 22.08
C ALA A 16 -5.26 -19.04 22.79
N ARG A 17 -4.15 -19.80 22.73
CA ARG A 17 -2.85 -19.39 23.29
C ARG A 17 -2.16 -18.27 22.51
N ARG A 18 -2.56 -18.07 21.25
CA ARG A 18 -1.98 -17.08 20.34
C ARG A 18 -2.84 -15.83 20.18
N LEU A 19 -4.06 -15.81 20.73
CA LEU A 19 -4.91 -14.61 20.73
C LEU A 19 -4.18 -13.43 21.39
N PRO A 20 -4.16 -12.24 20.75
CA PRO A 20 -3.62 -11.05 21.38
C PRO A 20 -4.36 -10.73 22.68
N ALA A 21 -3.61 -10.36 23.73
CA ALA A 21 -4.21 -10.05 25.03
C ALA A 21 -5.27 -8.94 24.93
N TRP A 22 -5.00 -7.89 24.13
CA TRP A 22 -5.91 -6.76 23.93
C TRP A 22 -7.26 -7.17 23.32
N LEU A 23 -7.31 -8.26 22.56
CA LEU A 23 -8.54 -8.71 21.90
C LEU A 23 -9.55 -9.24 22.94
N VAL A 24 -9.07 -9.96 23.96
CA VAL A 24 -9.92 -10.63 24.95
C VAL A 24 -9.98 -9.92 26.31
N ALA A 25 -9.08 -8.96 26.58
CA ALA A 25 -8.94 -8.32 27.89
C ALA A 25 -10.20 -7.63 28.42
N HIS A 26 -11.05 -7.10 27.53
CA HIS A 26 -12.25 -6.35 27.92
C HIS A 26 -13.43 -7.23 28.35
N GLY A 27 -13.40 -8.53 28.07
CA GLY A 27 -14.49 -9.43 28.45
C GLY A 27 -15.82 -9.15 27.74
N ASN A 28 -15.83 -8.37 26.66
CA ASN A 28 -17.06 -7.93 25.97
C ASN A 28 -17.24 -8.64 24.62
N VAL A 29 -18.19 -9.59 24.57
CA VAL A 29 -18.51 -10.36 23.36
C VAL A 29 -19.05 -9.48 22.23
N ASP A 30 -19.84 -8.46 22.54
CA ASP A 30 -20.43 -7.57 21.53
C ASP A 30 -19.36 -6.74 20.82
N TRP A 31 -18.31 -6.32 21.54
CA TRP A 31 -17.18 -5.60 20.95
C TRP A 31 -16.38 -6.50 20.00
N LEU A 32 -16.16 -7.77 20.38
CA LEU A 32 -15.54 -8.76 19.51
C LEU A 32 -16.36 -8.99 18.23
N LEU A 33 -17.67 -9.21 18.37
CA LEU A 33 -18.57 -9.44 17.23
C LEU A 33 -18.64 -8.23 16.31
N ALA A 34 -18.64 -7.01 16.88
CA ALA A 34 -18.64 -5.79 16.11
C ALA A 34 -17.31 -5.60 15.35
N LEU A 35 -16.16 -5.87 15.97
CA LEU A 35 -14.87 -5.86 15.28
C LEU A 35 -14.84 -6.88 14.14
N ARG A 36 -15.30 -8.12 14.38
CA ARG A 36 -15.38 -9.16 13.34
C ARG A 36 -16.20 -8.71 12.14
N ARG A 37 -17.40 -8.17 12.37
CA ARG A 37 -18.25 -7.65 11.29
C ARG A 37 -17.57 -6.51 10.52
N SER A 38 -16.89 -5.60 11.22
CA SER A 38 -16.18 -4.51 10.56
C SER A 38 -14.99 -4.99 9.72
N LEU A 39 -14.28 -6.04 10.14
CA LEU A 39 -13.19 -6.65 9.35
C LEU A 39 -13.71 -7.27 8.06
N HIS A 40 -14.85 -7.98 8.11
CA HIS A 40 -15.51 -8.51 6.90
C HIS A 40 -15.95 -7.39 5.95
N ALA A 41 -16.61 -6.36 6.47
CA ALA A 41 -17.03 -5.22 5.66
C ALA A 41 -15.84 -4.49 5.03
N GLN A 42 -14.72 -4.38 5.76
CA GLN A 42 -13.49 -3.80 5.25
C GLN A 42 -12.87 -4.64 4.13
N GLU A 43 -12.82 -5.96 4.26
CA GLU A 43 -12.31 -6.84 3.21
C GLU A 43 -13.18 -6.76 1.94
N GLU A 44 -14.50 -6.74 2.09
CA GLU A 44 -15.43 -6.59 0.95
C GLU A 44 -15.30 -5.23 0.27
N ALA A 45 -15.20 -4.15 1.03
CA ALA A 45 -15.01 -2.80 0.50
C ALA A 45 -13.65 -2.66 -0.20
N THR A 46 -12.59 -3.18 0.41
CA THR A 46 -11.23 -3.25 -0.17
C THR A 46 -11.23 -4.01 -1.48
N HIS A 47 -11.87 -5.18 -1.52
CA HIS A 47 -11.96 -5.99 -2.74
C HIS A 47 -12.77 -5.29 -3.83
N SER A 48 -13.87 -4.61 -3.48
CA SER A 48 -14.68 -3.86 -4.44
C SER A 48 -13.93 -2.68 -5.04
N LEU A 49 -13.20 -1.91 -4.21
CA LEU A 49 -12.35 -0.83 -4.70
C LEU A 49 -11.17 -1.36 -5.52
N HIS A 50 -10.55 -2.46 -5.10
CA HIS A 50 -9.47 -3.11 -5.83
C HIS A 50 -9.90 -3.52 -7.25
N ARG A 51 -11.12 -4.02 -7.44
CA ARG A 51 -11.64 -4.36 -8.78
C ARG A 51 -11.70 -3.18 -9.74
N ILE A 52 -11.86 -1.96 -9.23
CA ILE A 52 -11.85 -0.73 -10.02
C ILE A 52 -10.40 -0.33 -10.30
N LEU A 53 -9.56 -0.31 -9.26
CA LEU A 53 -8.17 0.16 -9.37
C LEU A 53 -7.28 -0.78 -10.20
N GLN A 54 -7.53 -2.10 -10.20
CA GLN A 54 -6.80 -3.07 -11.03
C GLN A 54 -6.97 -2.84 -12.54
N ALA A 55 -8.02 -2.13 -12.95
CA ALA A 55 -8.24 -1.78 -14.36
C ALA A 55 -7.28 -0.67 -14.83
N ILE A 56 -6.61 0.02 -13.90
CA ILE A 56 -5.63 1.05 -14.21
C ILE A 56 -4.26 0.37 -14.35
N PRO A 57 -3.62 0.42 -15.53
CA PRO A 57 -2.33 -0.21 -15.74
C PRO A 57 -1.23 0.50 -14.96
N ALA A 58 -0.19 -0.26 -14.58
CA ALA A 58 1.04 0.32 -14.04
C ALA A 58 1.61 1.34 -15.04
N LEU A 59 1.96 2.53 -14.54
CA LEU A 59 2.28 3.67 -15.40
C LEU A 59 3.51 3.43 -16.28
N ASP A 60 4.53 2.79 -15.73
CA ASP A 60 5.77 2.45 -16.42
C ASP A 60 5.57 1.38 -17.51
N GLU A 61 4.77 0.35 -17.23
CA GLU A 61 4.39 -0.68 -18.21
C GLU A 61 3.54 -0.10 -19.35
N PHE A 62 2.58 0.77 -19.00
CA PHE A 62 1.77 1.48 -19.96
C PHE A 62 2.64 2.36 -20.86
N ALA A 63 3.56 3.13 -20.27
CA ALA A 63 4.47 4.00 -21.02
C ALA A 63 5.37 3.21 -21.97
N ALA A 64 5.97 2.10 -21.50
CA ALA A 64 6.81 1.24 -22.33
C ALA A 64 6.03 0.62 -23.50
N THR A 65 4.85 0.06 -23.21
CA THR A 65 3.96 -0.51 -24.23
C THR A 65 3.57 0.53 -25.27
N ARG A 66 3.16 1.72 -24.82
CA ARG A 66 2.72 2.78 -25.72
C ARG A 66 3.86 3.31 -26.60
N LEU A 67 5.04 3.50 -26.02
CA LEU A 67 6.22 3.93 -26.76
C LEU A 67 6.60 2.92 -27.84
N ASN A 68 6.66 1.62 -27.49
CA ASN A 68 6.93 0.56 -28.45
C ASN A 68 5.94 0.57 -29.63
N GLN A 69 4.64 0.77 -29.38
CA GLN A 69 3.64 0.86 -30.44
C GLN A 69 3.92 2.01 -31.41
N VAL A 70 4.35 3.18 -30.92
CA VAL A 70 4.62 4.34 -31.78
C VAL A 70 5.95 4.19 -32.53
N LEU A 71 6.98 3.65 -31.87
CA LEU A 71 8.28 3.38 -32.50
C LEU A 71 8.15 2.34 -33.61
N ASN A 72 7.43 1.23 -33.36
CA ASN A 72 7.23 0.17 -34.35
C ASN A 72 6.47 0.66 -35.59
N ARG A 73 5.48 1.55 -35.44
CA ARG A 73 4.78 2.15 -36.60
C ARG A 73 5.68 3.04 -37.46
N ALA A 74 6.80 3.48 -36.90
CA ALA A 74 7.80 4.29 -37.60
C ALA A 74 9.02 3.48 -38.04
N ASP A 75 8.96 2.14 -37.96
CA ASP A 75 10.07 1.23 -38.24
C ASP A 75 11.33 1.51 -37.39
N LEU A 76 11.13 1.99 -36.15
CA LEU A 76 12.18 2.26 -35.18
C LEU A 76 12.15 1.22 -34.07
N THR A 77 13.32 0.70 -33.70
CA THR A 77 13.46 -0.28 -32.62
C THR A 77 14.53 0.14 -31.64
N ILE A 78 14.16 0.21 -30.35
CA ILE A 78 15.09 0.42 -29.24
C ILE A 78 15.07 -0.84 -28.39
N ARG A 79 16.22 -1.51 -28.26
CA ARG A 79 16.35 -2.71 -27.42
C ARG A 79 16.37 -2.27 -25.95
N ASP A 80 15.46 -2.81 -25.15
CA ASP A 80 15.29 -2.54 -23.72
C ASP A 80 15.09 -1.04 -23.38
N LEU A 81 13.84 -0.59 -23.44
CA LEU A 81 13.45 0.78 -23.08
C LEU A 81 13.75 1.14 -21.62
N ARG A 82 13.75 0.16 -20.70
CA ARG A 82 13.86 0.40 -19.25
C ARG A 82 15.28 0.75 -18.85
N ARG A 83 16.28 0.16 -19.53
CA ARG A 83 17.71 0.42 -19.29
C ARG A 83 18.32 1.45 -20.24
N SER A 84 17.61 1.81 -21.30
CA SER A 84 18.04 2.86 -22.24
C SER A 84 17.98 4.26 -21.62
N HIS A 85 18.72 5.20 -22.19
CA HIS A 85 18.85 6.58 -21.71
C HIS A 85 18.75 7.61 -22.86
N VAL A 86 18.34 8.82 -22.50
CA VAL A 86 18.41 10.01 -23.36
C VAL A 86 19.58 10.87 -22.87
N GLY A 87 20.54 11.12 -23.75
CA GLY A 87 21.60 12.10 -23.55
C GLY A 87 21.20 13.44 -24.17
N ILE A 88 21.37 14.53 -23.42
CA ILE A 88 21.13 15.89 -23.89
C ILE A 88 22.30 16.76 -23.47
N GLU A 89 22.90 17.45 -24.45
CA GLU A 89 23.88 18.51 -24.28
C GLU A 89 23.23 19.85 -24.66
N ARG A 90 23.26 20.83 -23.75
CA ARG A 90 22.70 22.16 -23.94
C ARG A 90 23.74 23.23 -23.62
N THR A 91 23.90 24.20 -24.51
CA THR A 91 24.70 25.40 -24.28
C THR A 91 23.83 26.49 -23.68
N VAL A 92 24.00 26.76 -22.39
CA VAL A 92 23.31 27.86 -21.70
C VAL A 92 24.14 29.12 -21.83
N THR A 93 23.54 30.17 -22.36
CA THR A 93 24.19 31.48 -22.47
C THR A 93 23.73 32.35 -21.31
N LEU A 94 24.67 32.75 -20.45
CA LEU A 94 24.38 33.66 -19.35
C LEU A 94 24.48 35.10 -19.85
N PRO A 95 23.46 35.94 -19.59
CA PRO A 95 23.54 37.35 -19.93
C PRO A 95 24.72 38.01 -19.18
N PRO A 96 25.39 38.99 -19.79
CA PRO A 96 26.49 39.68 -19.14
C PRO A 96 25.99 40.43 -17.90
N MET A 97 26.72 40.31 -16.79
CA MET A 97 26.35 40.95 -15.51
C MET A 97 26.42 42.48 -15.55
N ALA A 98 27.16 43.03 -16.51
CA ALA A 98 27.25 44.46 -16.78
C ALA A 98 27.59 44.71 -18.27
N PRO A 99 27.28 45.90 -18.82
CA PRO A 99 27.69 46.29 -20.17
C PRO A 99 29.21 46.13 -20.37
N GLY A 100 29.62 45.52 -21.49
CA GLY A 100 31.04 45.29 -21.82
C GLY A 100 31.65 44.01 -21.24
N TRP A 101 30.93 43.25 -20.41
CA TRP A 101 31.41 41.96 -19.90
C TRP A 101 31.23 40.84 -20.94
N PRO A 102 32.12 39.84 -20.98
CA PRO A 102 32.02 38.74 -21.94
C PRO A 102 30.79 37.87 -21.68
N ILE A 103 30.13 37.47 -22.75
CA ILE A 103 29.05 36.48 -22.70
C ILE A 103 29.64 35.13 -22.29
N ARG A 104 29.18 34.58 -21.17
CA ARG A 104 29.60 33.25 -20.71
C ARG A 104 28.67 32.19 -21.29
N ARG A 105 29.26 31.14 -21.84
CA ARG A 105 28.55 29.95 -22.31
C ARG A 105 28.93 28.78 -21.41
N HIS A 106 27.94 28.16 -20.80
CA HIS A 106 28.13 26.96 -19.98
C HIS A 106 27.52 25.78 -20.71
N MET A 107 28.31 24.72 -20.87
CA MET A 107 27.81 23.47 -21.41
C MET A 107 27.22 22.63 -20.28
N GLN A 108 25.95 22.27 -20.43
CA GLN A 108 25.26 21.36 -19.53
C GLN A 108 25.03 20.04 -20.25
N ARG A 109 25.46 18.94 -19.63
CA ARG A 109 25.18 17.59 -20.11
C ARG A 109 24.30 16.87 -19.10
N SER A 110 23.31 16.16 -19.62
CA SER A 110 22.42 15.33 -18.82
C SER A 110 22.22 13.98 -19.48
N SER A 111 22.13 12.93 -18.67
CA SER A 111 21.69 11.60 -19.06
C SER A 111 20.50 11.24 -18.18
N THR A 112 19.38 10.86 -18.79
CA THR A 112 18.14 10.54 -18.08
C THR A 112 17.62 9.20 -18.57
N PRO A 113 17.11 8.31 -17.67
CA PRO A 113 16.45 7.09 -18.10
C PRO A 113 15.37 7.37 -19.16
N LEU A 114 15.32 6.55 -20.21
CA LEU A 114 14.50 6.80 -21.39
C LEU A 114 13.01 6.89 -21.04
N LEU A 115 12.50 5.93 -20.25
CA LEU A 115 11.11 5.94 -19.82
C LEU A 115 10.76 7.15 -18.95
N ALA A 116 11.67 7.62 -18.09
CA ALA A 116 11.46 8.83 -17.31
C ALA A 116 11.37 10.07 -18.21
N ALA A 117 12.21 10.16 -19.24
CA ALA A 117 12.14 11.25 -20.22
C ALA A 117 10.85 11.21 -21.04
N VAL A 118 10.37 10.01 -21.41
CA VAL A 118 9.10 9.82 -22.14
C VAL A 118 7.91 10.22 -21.29
N LEU A 119 7.87 9.82 -20.02
CA LEU A 119 6.83 10.17 -19.07
C LEU A 119 6.77 11.68 -18.80
N HIS A 120 7.92 12.35 -18.74
CA HIS A 120 8.00 13.80 -18.60
C HIS A 120 7.82 14.55 -19.92
N ASN A 121 7.70 13.80 -21.01
CA ASN A 121 7.41 14.27 -22.35
C ASN A 121 8.48 15.24 -22.90
N PHE A 122 8.38 15.57 -24.18
CA PHE A 122 9.34 16.41 -24.91
C PHE A 122 8.68 17.68 -25.41
N HIS A 123 9.32 18.83 -25.21
CA HIS A 123 8.76 20.11 -25.63
C HIS A 123 8.85 20.22 -27.16
N ILE A 124 8.01 21.05 -27.79
CA ILE A 124 7.98 21.19 -29.25
C ILE A 124 9.34 21.63 -29.83
N VAL A 125 10.12 22.36 -29.02
CA VAL A 125 11.48 22.74 -29.40
C VAL A 125 12.40 21.53 -29.53
N ASP A 126 12.20 20.47 -28.75
CA ASP A 126 13.02 19.26 -28.77
C ASP A 126 12.82 18.42 -30.03
N THR A 127 11.74 18.65 -30.78
CA THR A 127 11.50 18.00 -32.08
C THR A 127 12.16 18.71 -33.25
N ARG A 128 12.97 19.75 -32.99
CA ARG A 128 13.59 20.59 -34.01
C ARG A 128 15.09 20.69 -33.75
N PRO A 129 15.92 20.69 -34.83
CA PRO A 129 17.34 20.95 -34.69
C PRO A 129 17.61 22.30 -34.03
N SER A 130 18.61 22.37 -33.16
CA SER A 130 19.03 23.60 -32.51
C SER A 130 20.55 23.69 -32.46
N PRO A 131 21.16 24.87 -32.72
CA PRO A 131 22.60 25.05 -32.56
C PRO A 131 23.05 25.01 -31.09
N SER A 132 22.13 25.23 -30.14
CA SER A 132 22.43 25.23 -28.70
C SER A 132 22.07 23.92 -28.00
N ARG A 133 21.53 22.93 -28.71
CA ARG A 133 21.17 21.62 -28.14
C ARG A 133 21.56 20.48 -29.07
N ARG A 134 22.18 19.45 -28.52
CA ARG A 134 22.41 18.17 -29.17
C ARG A 134 21.85 17.06 -28.30
N GLY A 135 21.00 16.23 -28.86
CA GLY A 135 20.45 15.06 -28.17
C GLY A 135 20.84 13.76 -28.86
N TRP A 136 20.86 12.68 -28.09
CA TRP A 136 21.08 11.33 -28.59
C TRP A 136 20.43 10.30 -27.66
N LEU A 137 20.27 9.09 -28.18
CA LEU A 137 19.76 7.94 -27.43
C LEU A 137 20.89 6.95 -27.20
N LEU A 138 20.92 6.39 -26.00
CA LEU A 138 21.83 5.34 -25.57
C LEU A 138 21.03 4.11 -25.20
N ASP A 139 21.48 2.93 -25.64
CA ASP A 139 20.88 1.67 -25.24
C ASP A 139 21.34 1.24 -23.83
N ALA A 140 20.93 0.04 -23.40
CA ALA A 140 21.31 -0.54 -22.11
C ALA A 140 22.83 -0.71 -21.92
N LYS A 141 23.62 -0.75 -23.00
CA LYS A 141 25.08 -0.89 -22.98
C LYS A 141 25.79 0.46 -23.08
N GLY A 142 25.05 1.56 -23.25
CA GLY A 142 25.61 2.88 -23.49
C GLY A 142 26.02 3.12 -24.94
N GLU A 143 25.56 2.28 -25.88
CA GLU A 143 25.81 2.43 -27.30
C GLU A 143 24.77 3.35 -27.95
N HIS A 144 25.17 4.09 -28.98
CA HIS A 144 24.26 4.97 -29.69
C HIS A 144 23.18 4.18 -30.44
N VAL A 145 21.92 4.49 -30.15
CA VAL A 145 20.79 3.97 -30.90
C VAL A 145 20.71 4.75 -32.23
N PRO A 146 20.54 4.08 -33.38
CA PRO A 146 20.48 4.72 -34.70
C PRO A 146 19.12 5.41 -34.96
N VAL A 147 18.67 6.22 -34.01
CA VAL A 147 17.43 7.00 -34.08
C VAL A 147 17.75 8.44 -33.72
N GLY A 148 17.38 9.39 -34.60
CA GLY A 148 17.58 10.81 -34.36
C GLY A 148 16.78 11.31 -33.16
N TYR A 149 17.39 12.12 -32.30
CA TYR A 149 16.77 12.65 -31.08
C TYR A 149 15.49 13.43 -31.38
N GLU A 150 15.50 14.31 -32.38
CA GLU A 150 14.36 15.13 -32.76
C GLU A 150 13.18 14.29 -33.26
N VAL A 151 13.49 13.24 -34.03
CA VAL A 151 12.49 12.26 -34.51
C VAL A 151 11.89 11.52 -33.33
N PHE A 152 12.73 11.03 -32.42
CA PHE A 152 12.29 10.35 -31.21
C PHE A 152 11.41 11.25 -30.31
N ALA A 153 11.83 12.49 -30.08
CA ALA A 153 11.06 13.49 -29.32
C ALA A 153 9.68 13.74 -29.98
N GLY A 154 9.65 13.84 -31.31
CA GLY A 154 8.40 13.94 -32.08
C GLY A 154 7.48 12.74 -31.87
N ARG A 155 8.02 11.52 -31.90
CA ARG A 155 7.26 10.28 -31.64
C ARG A 155 6.75 10.19 -30.20
N CYS A 156 7.52 10.67 -29.22
CA CYS A 156 7.05 10.72 -27.83
C CYS A 156 5.86 11.69 -27.66
N ARG A 157 5.91 12.86 -28.32
CA ARG A 157 4.78 13.80 -28.34
C ARG A 157 3.54 13.22 -29.00
N GLU A 158 3.70 12.49 -30.11
CA GLU A 158 2.62 11.75 -30.79
C GLU A 158 2.04 10.63 -29.91
N ALA A 159 2.90 9.96 -29.14
CA ALA A 159 2.48 8.93 -28.20
C ALA A 159 1.56 9.51 -27.12
N ASP A 160 1.84 10.72 -26.65
CA ASP A 160 1.14 11.45 -25.59
C ASP A 160 0.78 10.53 -24.42
N VAL A 161 1.82 9.92 -23.83
CA VAL A 161 1.65 8.94 -22.75
C VAL A 161 0.85 9.56 -21.60
N GLY A 162 1.17 10.78 -21.19
CA GLY A 162 0.46 11.50 -20.14
C GLY A 162 -1.01 11.73 -20.45
N GLY A 163 -1.34 12.30 -21.62
CA GLY A 163 -2.72 12.59 -21.99
C GLY A 163 -3.58 11.32 -22.09
N ARG A 164 -3.01 10.23 -22.62
CA ARG A 164 -3.71 8.94 -22.73
C ARG A 164 -3.90 8.26 -21.38
N TYR A 165 -2.89 8.32 -20.51
CA TYR A 165 -3.00 7.75 -19.17
C TYR A 165 -4.05 8.50 -18.34
N GLN A 166 -4.09 9.84 -18.46
CA GLN A 166 -5.15 10.66 -17.87
C GLN A 166 -6.55 10.28 -18.38
N ALA A 167 -6.69 9.94 -19.66
CA ALA A 167 -7.97 9.47 -20.21
C ALA A 167 -8.40 8.13 -19.58
N ILE A 168 -7.48 7.19 -19.43
CA ILE A 168 -7.73 5.89 -18.76
C ILE A 168 -8.17 6.11 -17.31
N LEU A 169 -7.45 6.94 -16.55
CA LEU A 169 -7.79 7.25 -15.16
C LEU A 169 -9.20 7.82 -15.05
N ARG A 170 -9.56 8.80 -15.89
CA ARG A 170 -10.90 9.40 -15.88
C ARG A 170 -11.97 8.36 -16.22
N GLN A 171 -11.72 7.49 -17.19
CA GLN A 171 -12.66 6.44 -17.57
C GLN A 171 -12.86 5.42 -16.44
N CYS A 172 -11.81 5.05 -15.70
CA CYS A 172 -11.93 4.15 -14.55
C CYS A 172 -12.62 4.79 -13.35
N LEU A 173 -12.32 6.07 -13.07
CA LEU A 173 -12.81 6.78 -11.88
C LEU A 173 -14.21 7.41 -12.07
N ALA A 174 -14.58 7.69 -13.31
CA ALA A 174 -15.87 8.24 -13.71
C ALA A 174 -16.35 7.63 -15.04
N PRO A 175 -16.70 6.33 -15.05
CA PRO A 175 -17.15 5.64 -16.26
C PRO A 175 -18.49 6.18 -16.77
N ASP A 176 -18.71 6.02 -18.08
CA ASP A 176 -19.99 6.32 -18.72
C ASP A 176 -21.10 5.36 -18.24
N ASP A 177 -22.33 5.86 -18.22
CA ASP A 177 -23.48 5.05 -17.87
C ASP A 177 -23.80 4.01 -18.95
N ALA A 178 -24.24 2.83 -18.52
CA ALA A 178 -24.74 1.82 -19.44
C ALA A 178 -26.02 2.32 -20.16
N PRO A 179 -26.29 1.88 -21.40
CA PRO A 179 -27.53 2.23 -22.09
C PRO A 179 -28.77 1.92 -21.25
N GLY A 180 -29.59 2.94 -20.96
CA GLY A 180 -30.80 2.81 -20.15
C GLY A 180 -30.62 2.93 -18.64
N ALA A 181 -29.38 3.13 -18.15
CA ALA A 181 -29.13 3.42 -16.74
C ALA A 181 -29.44 4.89 -16.38
N ALA A 182 -29.62 5.16 -15.08
CA ALA A 182 -29.83 6.52 -14.59
C ALA A 182 -28.56 7.37 -14.78
N PRO A 183 -28.68 8.66 -15.18
CA PRO A 183 -27.53 9.53 -15.36
C PRO A 183 -26.63 9.63 -14.11
N GLY A 184 -25.33 9.43 -14.29
CA GLY A 184 -24.30 9.47 -13.25
C GLY A 184 -24.24 8.23 -12.35
N SER A 185 -25.03 7.18 -12.61
CA SER A 185 -25.10 5.98 -11.77
C SER A 185 -23.79 5.19 -11.73
N ALA A 186 -23.09 5.07 -12.86
CA ALA A 186 -21.83 4.33 -12.93
C ALA A 186 -20.72 5.03 -12.14
N LYS A 187 -20.58 6.35 -12.33
CA LYS A 187 -19.70 7.20 -11.52
C LYS A 187 -20.04 7.14 -10.03
N ALA A 188 -21.33 7.23 -9.68
CA ALA A 188 -21.77 7.15 -8.29
C ALA A 188 -21.43 5.80 -7.64
N ALA A 189 -21.49 4.69 -8.39
CA ALA A 189 -21.08 3.38 -7.90
C ALA A 189 -19.58 3.32 -7.58
N VAL A 190 -18.73 3.83 -8.49
CA VAL A 190 -17.27 3.92 -8.25
C VAL A 190 -16.98 4.78 -7.02
N HIS A 191 -17.60 5.97 -6.96
CA HIS A 191 -17.46 6.89 -5.84
C HIS A 191 -17.87 6.26 -4.50
N ARG A 192 -18.93 5.44 -4.49
CA ARG A 192 -19.37 4.72 -3.30
C ARG A 192 -18.34 3.71 -2.82
N CYS A 193 -17.66 2.99 -3.73
CA CYS A 193 -16.60 2.06 -3.34
C CYS A 193 -15.45 2.75 -2.59
N PHE A 194 -15.04 3.95 -3.02
CA PHE A 194 -14.06 4.77 -2.29
C PHE A 194 -14.56 5.17 -0.91
N GLU A 195 -15.81 5.64 -0.81
CA GLU A 195 -16.41 6.08 0.45
C GLU A 195 -16.60 4.92 1.44
N GLU A 196 -17.05 3.76 0.97
CA GLU A 196 -17.21 2.54 1.77
C GLU A 196 -15.88 1.99 2.24
N ASN A 197 -14.85 2.00 1.39
CA ASN A 197 -13.51 1.59 1.79
C ASN A 197 -12.98 2.48 2.94
N ALA A 198 -13.00 3.81 2.76
CA ALA A 198 -12.55 4.74 3.80
C ALA A 198 -13.36 4.62 5.10
N ARG A 199 -14.67 4.36 5.00
CA ARG A 199 -15.55 4.15 6.15
C ARG A 199 -15.20 2.87 6.91
N ALA A 200 -15.04 1.76 6.20
CA ALA A 200 -14.72 0.48 6.81
C ALA A 200 -13.32 0.49 7.44
N ASP A 201 -12.35 1.13 6.79
CA ASP A 201 -11.00 1.32 7.33
C ASP A 201 -11.01 2.13 8.63
N LEU A 202 -11.75 3.24 8.66
CA LEU A 202 -11.90 4.06 9.87
C LEU A 202 -12.60 3.28 10.99
N GLU A 203 -13.66 2.55 10.68
CA GLU A 203 -14.41 1.77 11.67
C GLU A 203 -13.53 0.70 12.33
N VAL A 204 -12.78 -0.08 11.55
CA VAL A 204 -11.86 -1.09 12.09
C VAL A 204 -10.79 -0.42 12.95
N ALA A 205 -10.19 0.67 12.48
CA ALA A 205 -9.15 1.37 13.22
C ALA A 205 -9.65 1.91 14.57
N VAL A 206 -10.85 2.49 14.61
CA VAL A 206 -11.48 3.01 15.84
C VAL A 206 -11.83 1.88 16.81
N ARG A 207 -12.39 0.76 16.33
CA ARG A 207 -12.72 -0.40 17.17
C ARG A 207 -11.47 -1.05 17.74
N CYS A 208 -10.40 -1.14 16.95
CA CYS A 208 -9.11 -1.62 17.44
C CYS A 208 -8.50 -0.69 18.48
N ALA A 209 -8.57 0.61 18.29
CA ALA A 209 -8.07 1.57 19.27
C ALA A 209 -8.82 1.46 20.61
N LEU A 210 -10.14 1.24 20.58
CA LEU A 210 -10.92 0.94 21.80
C LEU A 210 -10.40 -0.33 22.50
N LEU A 211 -10.27 -1.43 21.75
CA LEU A 211 -9.85 -2.72 22.32
C LEU A 211 -8.38 -2.71 22.80
N LYS A 212 -7.50 -1.96 22.13
CA LYS A 212 -6.10 -1.76 22.54
C LYS A 212 -5.97 -0.78 23.72
N GLY A 213 -7.03 -0.04 24.05
CA GLY A 213 -7.02 0.98 25.12
C GLY A 213 -6.44 2.34 24.69
N ASP A 214 -6.21 2.53 23.40
CA ASP A 214 -5.74 3.79 22.81
C ASP A 214 -6.86 4.85 22.69
N LEU A 215 -8.12 4.40 22.79
CA LEU A 215 -9.32 5.21 22.74
C LEU A 215 -10.25 4.85 23.89
N ASP A 216 -10.71 5.84 24.65
CA ASP A 216 -11.68 5.62 25.72
C ASP A 216 -13.11 5.39 25.17
N GLU A 217 -13.96 4.75 25.98
CA GLU A 217 -15.32 4.39 25.56
C GLU A 217 -16.19 5.61 25.22
N ASN A 218 -16.01 6.73 25.91
CA ASN A 218 -16.80 7.94 25.63
C ASN A 218 -16.43 8.52 24.26
N SER A 219 -15.12 8.66 23.98
CA SER A 219 -14.64 9.07 22.66
C SER A 219 -15.08 8.11 21.56
N TYR A 220 -15.05 6.80 21.80
CA TYR A 220 -15.59 5.80 20.86
C TYR A 220 -17.08 6.01 20.58
N ARG A 221 -17.90 6.19 21.63
CA ARG A 221 -19.36 6.38 21.48
C ARG A 221 -19.72 7.69 20.80
N LEU A 222 -18.91 8.75 20.96
CA LEU A 222 -19.04 10.00 20.21
C LEU A 222 -18.75 9.80 18.72
N LEU A 223 -17.76 8.96 18.39
CA LEU A 223 -17.33 8.71 17.01
C LEU A 223 -18.26 7.77 16.23
N LEU A 224 -19.04 6.91 16.91
CA LEU A 224 -19.92 5.91 16.28
C LEU A 224 -20.77 6.43 15.10
N PRO A 225 -21.45 7.59 15.20
CA PRO A 225 -22.26 8.11 14.09
C PRO A 225 -21.45 8.44 12.83
N CYS A 226 -20.13 8.61 12.94
CA CYS A 226 -19.28 8.94 11.81
C CYS A 226 -19.08 7.77 10.85
N PHE A 227 -19.18 6.52 11.30
CA PHE A 227 -18.85 5.35 10.47
C PHE A 227 -19.86 4.21 10.54
N THR A 228 -20.65 4.09 11.61
CA THR A 228 -21.59 2.97 11.78
C THR A 228 -23.03 3.37 11.44
N ALA A 229 -23.65 2.66 10.50
CA ALA A 229 -25.07 2.81 10.16
C ALA A 229 -26.02 2.16 11.19
N LEU A 230 -25.59 1.05 11.82
CA LEU A 230 -26.35 0.30 12.82
C LEU A 230 -25.51 0.10 14.09
N PRO A 231 -25.57 1.01 15.07
CA PRO A 231 -24.68 0.97 16.22
C PRO A 231 -25.10 -0.14 17.20
N THR A 232 -24.14 -0.99 17.60
CA THR A 232 -24.37 -2.04 18.63
C THR A 232 -24.61 -1.45 20.02
N VAL A 233 -24.08 -0.24 20.28
CA VAL A 233 -24.26 0.50 21.53
C VAL A 233 -24.72 1.93 21.21
N PRO A 234 -25.54 2.58 22.04
CA PRO A 234 -26.03 3.92 21.75
C PRO A 234 -24.87 4.92 21.62
N ALA A 235 -24.91 5.76 20.58
CA ALA A 235 -23.98 6.88 20.45
C ALA A 235 -24.07 7.81 21.66
N ALA A 236 -22.95 8.41 22.04
CA ALA A 236 -22.94 9.46 23.05
C ALA A 236 -23.50 10.76 22.43
N PRO A 237 -24.25 11.58 23.19
CA PRO A 237 -24.61 12.91 22.72
C PRO A 237 -23.35 13.76 22.57
N GLY A 238 -23.30 14.57 21.52
CA GLY A 238 -22.17 15.45 21.25
C GLY A 238 -22.11 15.88 19.81
N GLU A 239 -21.06 16.61 19.48
CA GLU A 239 -20.77 17.06 18.13
C GLU A 239 -19.40 16.55 17.72
N VAL A 240 -19.34 15.93 16.54
CA VAL A 240 -18.10 15.54 15.89
C VAL A 240 -17.95 16.36 14.63
N ALA A 241 -16.99 17.27 14.62
CA ALA A 241 -16.76 18.17 13.50
C ALA A 241 -15.50 17.75 12.72
N PRO A 242 -15.64 17.28 11.46
CA PRO A 242 -14.49 16.92 10.65
C PRO A 242 -13.72 18.16 10.20
N ARG A 243 -12.39 18.05 10.23
CA ARG A 243 -11.46 19.11 9.83
C ARG A 243 -10.43 18.53 8.87
N GLN A 244 -9.99 19.32 7.90
CA GLN A 244 -8.91 18.95 6.99
C GLN A 244 -7.57 19.41 7.56
N LEU A 245 -6.63 18.48 7.71
CA LEU A 245 -5.27 18.76 8.20
C LEU A 245 -4.37 19.31 7.08
N TYR A 246 -3.61 20.35 7.41
CA TYR A 246 -2.52 20.89 6.62
C TYR A 246 -1.25 20.97 7.46
N LEU A 247 -0.11 20.62 6.86
CA LEU A 247 1.22 20.75 7.47
C LEU A 247 2.13 21.44 6.46
N LEU A 248 2.87 22.47 6.91
CA LEU A 248 3.81 23.22 6.07
C LEU A 248 3.13 23.78 4.80
N GLY A 249 1.89 24.24 4.96
CA GLY A 249 1.05 24.73 3.85
C GLY A 249 0.56 23.65 2.88
N LYS A 250 0.84 22.37 3.11
CA LYS A 250 0.44 21.25 2.23
C LYS A 250 -0.69 20.43 2.85
N CYS A 251 -1.65 20.04 2.01
CA CYS A 251 -2.81 19.24 2.43
C CYS A 251 -2.39 17.79 2.71
N ALA A 252 -2.69 17.28 3.91
CA ALA A 252 -2.52 15.86 4.25
C ALA A 252 -3.76 15.07 3.77
N ARG A 253 -3.71 14.59 2.53
CA ARG A 253 -4.81 13.90 1.85
C ARG A 253 -4.93 12.46 2.37
N GLY A 254 -6.06 12.13 3.00
CA GLY A 254 -6.33 10.81 3.58
C GLY A 254 -6.09 10.70 5.10
N VAL A 255 -5.54 11.74 5.73
CA VAL A 255 -5.53 11.85 7.20
C VAL A 255 -6.85 12.48 7.65
N VAL A 256 -7.52 11.86 8.61
CA VAL A 256 -8.77 12.35 9.15
C VAL A 256 -8.54 12.96 10.52
N THR A 257 -9.11 14.15 10.73
CA THR A 257 -9.13 14.81 12.02
C THR A 257 -10.55 15.20 12.37
N LEU A 258 -10.98 14.81 13.58
CA LEU A 258 -12.33 14.98 14.07
C LEU A 258 -12.25 15.72 15.41
N GLU A 259 -12.79 16.93 15.46
CA GLU A 259 -12.96 17.64 16.72
C GLU A 259 -14.14 17.04 17.48
N LEU A 260 -13.91 16.69 18.74
CA LEU A 260 -14.88 16.10 19.63
C LEU A 260 -15.39 17.17 20.60
N ARG A 261 -16.71 17.34 20.67
CA ARG A 261 -17.38 18.23 21.61
C ARG A 261 -18.50 17.50 22.34
N PRO A 262 -18.70 17.79 23.63
CA PRO A 262 -19.75 17.14 24.42
C PRO A 262 -21.16 17.59 24.03
N ALA A 263 -21.29 18.74 23.35
CA ALA A 263 -22.54 19.24 22.78
C ALA A 263 -22.23 20.19 21.62
N VAL A 264 -23.25 20.48 20.80
CA VAL A 264 -23.14 21.45 19.70
C VAL A 264 -22.73 22.82 20.24
N GLY A 265 -21.66 23.38 19.70
CA GLY A 265 -21.15 24.70 20.13
C GLY A 265 -20.45 24.73 21.49
N ALA A 266 -20.23 23.57 22.13
CA ALA A 266 -19.42 23.48 23.34
C ALA A 266 -17.91 23.62 23.04
N ASP A 267 -17.12 23.79 24.10
CA ASP A 267 -15.67 23.80 24.00
C ASP A 267 -15.12 22.47 23.48
N LEU A 268 -13.97 22.55 22.80
CA LEU A 268 -13.26 21.40 22.27
C LEU A 268 -12.84 20.47 23.42
N GLN A 269 -13.37 19.24 23.44
CA GLN A 269 -12.97 18.20 24.39
C GLN A 269 -11.70 17.49 23.93
N GLY A 270 -11.52 17.34 22.61
CA GLY A 270 -10.32 16.77 22.04
C GLY A 270 -10.36 16.69 20.51
N VAL A 271 -9.26 16.27 19.92
CA VAL A 271 -9.11 16.02 18.49
C VAL A 271 -8.73 14.56 18.29
N CYS A 272 -9.65 13.79 17.71
CA CYS A 272 -9.36 12.44 17.24
C CYS A 272 -8.65 12.53 15.88
N VAL A 273 -7.46 11.95 15.80
CA VAL A 273 -6.67 11.86 14.57
C VAL A 273 -6.63 10.41 14.13
N TRP A 274 -7.05 10.15 12.90
CA TRP A 274 -6.85 8.87 12.23
C TRP A 274 -5.86 9.03 11.07
N VAL A 275 -4.75 8.31 11.18
CA VAL A 275 -3.75 8.16 10.10
C VAL A 275 -3.86 6.71 9.61
N PRO A 276 -4.40 6.47 8.40
CA PRO A 276 -4.55 5.12 7.87
C PRO A 276 -3.21 4.37 7.88
N ASN A 277 -3.20 3.08 8.24
CA ASN A 277 -2.03 2.19 8.34
C ASN A 277 -0.81 2.78 9.07
N ASP A 278 -1.04 3.67 10.03
CA ASP A 278 0.04 4.20 10.86
C ASP A 278 0.73 3.08 11.64
N PRO A 279 2.07 2.95 11.55
CA PRO A 279 2.78 1.82 12.13
C PRO A 279 2.89 1.86 13.67
N GLN A 280 2.48 2.96 14.31
CA GLN A 280 2.59 3.11 15.77
C GLN A 280 1.21 3.24 16.43
N SER A 281 0.34 4.11 15.90
CA SER A 281 -0.97 4.39 16.49
C SER A 281 -1.88 4.97 15.41
N PRO A 282 -2.70 4.13 14.75
CA PRO A 282 -3.64 4.55 13.71
C PRO A 282 -4.65 5.58 14.16
N VAL A 283 -5.18 5.44 15.39
CA VAL A 283 -6.18 6.36 15.96
C VAL A 283 -5.68 6.84 17.31
N ARG A 284 -5.74 8.15 17.53
CA ARG A 284 -5.39 8.75 18.83
C ARG A 284 -6.18 10.03 19.08
N VAL A 285 -6.55 10.26 20.34
CA VAL A 285 -7.19 11.49 20.79
C VAL A 285 -6.18 12.38 21.50
N TYR A 286 -6.16 13.66 21.10
CA TYR A 286 -5.34 14.71 21.70
C TYR A 286 -6.24 15.75 22.34
N ARG A 287 -5.73 16.53 23.31
CA ARG A 287 -6.53 17.54 24.01
C ARG A 287 -6.74 18.81 23.20
N SER A 288 -5.84 19.09 22.26
CA SER A 288 -5.88 20.29 21.42
C SER A 288 -5.18 20.08 20.09
N TRP A 289 -5.42 21.00 19.14
CA TRP A 289 -4.70 21.05 17.86
C TRP A 289 -3.20 21.24 18.01
N GLU A 290 -2.76 21.99 19.01
CA GLU A 290 -1.34 22.19 19.30
C GLU A 290 -0.65 20.85 19.65
N GLU A 291 -1.33 20.00 20.43
CA GLU A 291 -0.82 18.65 20.73
C GLU A 291 -0.77 17.77 19.49
N VAL A 292 -1.76 17.86 18.59
CA VAL A 292 -1.75 17.15 17.29
C VAL A 292 -0.52 17.55 16.47
N PHE A 293 -0.30 18.84 16.28
CA PHE A 293 0.82 19.34 15.47
C PHE A 293 2.16 18.96 16.09
N ARG A 294 2.31 19.10 17.41
CA ARG A 294 3.53 18.71 18.13
C ARG A 294 3.78 17.20 18.04
N ALA A 295 2.74 16.37 18.11
CA ALA A 295 2.87 14.92 17.98
C ALA A 295 3.31 14.53 16.57
N LEU A 296 2.69 15.08 15.53
CA LEU A 296 3.09 14.82 14.13
C LEU A 296 4.50 15.31 13.85
N ALA A 297 4.86 16.50 14.35
CA ALA A 297 6.20 17.07 14.24
C ALA A 297 7.28 16.15 14.81
N ARG A 298 7.05 15.62 16.03
CA ARG A 298 7.96 14.63 16.65
C ARG A 298 8.17 13.43 15.75
N ARG A 299 7.10 12.86 15.22
CA ARG A 299 7.15 11.61 14.43
C ARG A 299 7.85 11.84 13.09
N LEU A 300 7.61 12.98 12.45
CA LEU A 300 8.29 13.43 11.23
C LEU A 300 9.79 13.72 11.41
N THR A 301 10.35 13.68 12.63
CA THR A 301 11.81 13.70 12.82
C THR A 301 12.49 12.38 12.47
N THR A 302 11.74 11.28 12.37
CA THR A 302 12.28 9.95 12.03
C THR A 302 12.17 9.67 10.53
N ALA A 303 13.25 9.19 9.91
CA ALA A 303 13.27 8.91 8.47
C ALA A 303 12.20 7.88 8.02
N PRO A 304 11.97 6.76 8.76
CA PRO A 304 10.92 5.81 8.39
C PRO A 304 9.53 6.44 8.38
N TYR A 305 9.21 7.24 9.41
CA TYR A 305 7.89 7.87 9.48
C TYR A 305 7.72 8.99 8.44
N ARG A 306 8.77 9.76 8.14
CA ARG A 306 8.71 10.74 7.03
C ARG A 306 8.39 10.06 5.71
N ARG A 307 9.07 8.94 5.41
CA ARG A 307 8.81 8.17 4.18
C ARG A 307 7.37 7.68 4.15
N PHE A 308 6.89 7.10 5.25
CA PHE A 308 5.50 6.69 5.41
C PHE A 308 4.51 7.84 5.18
N PHE A 309 4.69 8.97 5.86
CA PHE A 309 3.75 10.10 5.85
C PHE A 309 3.72 10.82 4.49
N SER A 310 4.82 10.79 3.73
CA SER A 310 4.92 11.42 2.41
C SER A 310 3.89 10.94 1.39
N ARG A 311 3.26 9.78 1.61
CA ARG A 311 2.17 9.26 0.79
C ARG A 311 0.88 10.08 0.91
N PHE A 312 0.68 10.80 2.01
CA PHE A 312 -0.48 11.67 2.22
C PHE A 312 -0.31 13.05 1.57
N ILE A 313 0.88 13.34 1.02
CA ILE A 313 1.17 14.56 0.28
C ILE A 313 1.08 14.25 -1.22
N SER A 314 0.46 15.13 -2.02
CA SER A 314 0.43 14.96 -3.48
C SER A 314 1.85 15.03 -4.05
N GLU A 315 2.07 14.37 -5.19
CA GLU A 315 3.38 14.37 -5.84
C GLU A 315 3.81 15.79 -6.23
N ARG A 316 2.85 16.64 -6.63
CA ARG A 316 3.06 18.08 -6.86
C ARG A 316 3.65 18.80 -5.65
N ASP A 317 3.16 18.48 -4.46
CA ASP A 317 3.56 19.14 -3.22
C ASP A 317 4.75 18.48 -2.52
N ARG A 318 5.15 17.28 -2.96
CA ARG A 318 6.11 16.42 -2.27
C ARG A 318 7.48 17.07 -2.11
N VAL A 319 8.00 17.71 -3.16
CA VAL A 319 9.28 18.41 -3.14
C VAL A 319 9.25 19.54 -2.11
N GLY A 320 8.27 20.45 -2.22
CA GLY A 320 8.16 21.60 -1.33
C GLY A 320 7.90 21.20 0.13
N PHE A 321 7.13 20.14 0.36
CA PHE A 321 6.92 19.60 1.70
C PHE A 321 8.24 19.12 2.33
N GLN A 322 9.06 18.36 1.59
CA GLN A 322 10.34 17.85 2.11
C GLN A 322 11.34 18.99 2.37
N GLN A 323 11.43 19.96 1.46
CA GLN A 323 12.29 21.14 1.64
C GLN A 323 11.91 21.93 2.89
N LEU A 324 10.63 22.30 3.04
CA LEU A 324 10.14 23.01 4.21
C LEU A 324 10.34 22.18 5.49
N LEU A 325 10.15 20.87 5.44
CA LEU A 325 10.34 20.02 6.61
C LEU A 325 11.81 19.98 7.03
N GLU A 326 12.74 19.89 6.09
CA GLU A 326 14.16 19.90 6.41
C GLU A 326 14.61 21.27 6.93
N GLU A 327 14.15 22.37 6.33
CA GLU A 327 14.38 23.73 6.84
C GLU A 327 13.93 23.87 8.31
N ARG A 328 12.73 23.37 8.66
CA ARG A 328 12.26 23.39 10.07
C ARG A 328 13.09 22.51 10.99
N ARG A 329 13.63 21.39 10.48
CA ARG A 329 14.48 20.50 11.27
C ARG A 329 15.86 21.09 11.52
N GLU A 330 16.45 21.74 10.52
CA GLU A 330 17.75 22.42 10.62
C GLU A 330 17.67 23.67 11.49
N ALA A 331 16.57 24.42 11.43
CA ALA A 331 16.33 25.60 12.27
C ALA A 331 16.03 25.23 13.74
N SER A 332 15.61 23.99 14.02
CA SER A 332 15.29 23.53 15.37
C SER A 332 16.57 23.21 16.15
N ALA A 333 16.65 23.68 17.39
CA ALA A 333 17.77 23.33 18.27
C ALA A 333 17.86 21.81 18.48
N ALA A 334 19.07 21.31 18.76
CA ALA A 334 19.29 19.90 19.05
C ALA A 334 18.36 19.43 20.19
N HIS A 335 17.67 18.30 19.97
CA HIS A 335 16.68 17.70 20.88
C HIS A 335 15.35 18.47 21.03
N GLN A 336 15.11 19.52 20.26
CA GLN A 336 13.79 20.16 20.17
C GLN A 336 12.94 19.57 19.03
N VAL A 337 11.62 19.64 19.22
CA VAL A 337 10.66 19.25 18.20
C VAL A 337 10.51 20.41 17.22
N PRO A 338 10.67 20.19 15.90
CA PRO A 338 10.50 21.27 14.93
C PRO A 338 9.07 21.81 14.99
N GLU A 339 8.92 23.13 14.91
CA GLU A 339 7.59 23.74 14.80
C GLU A 339 7.12 23.69 13.34
N LEU A 340 6.07 22.91 13.11
CA LEU A 340 5.43 22.83 11.81
C LEU A 340 4.37 23.93 11.70
N ASP A 341 4.23 24.53 10.51
CA ASP A 341 3.06 25.35 10.17
C ASP A 341 1.84 24.42 10.03
N GLY A 342 1.25 24.08 11.16
CA GLY A 342 0.07 23.23 11.28
C GLY A 342 -1.20 24.07 11.16
N ARG A 343 -2.08 23.71 10.23
CA ARG A 343 -3.37 24.37 10.02
C ARG A 343 -4.47 23.34 9.85
N HIS A 344 -5.70 23.78 10.10
CA HIS A 344 -6.87 22.94 9.91
C HIS A 344 -8.05 23.78 9.40
N LEU A 345 -8.81 23.22 8.46
CA LEU A 345 -9.99 23.88 7.85
C LEU A 345 -11.25 23.06 8.09
N ALA A 346 -12.41 23.72 8.12
CA ALA A 346 -13.70 23.04 8.20
C ALA A 346 -13.90 22.15 6.97
N ILE A 347 -14.57 21.00 7.17
CA ILE A 347 -15.08 20.20 6.06
C ILE A 347 -16.59 20.43 6.02
N ASP A 348 -17.06 21.11 4.97
CA ASP A 348 -18.46 21.50 4.81
C ASP A 348 -19.33 20.43 4.10
N THR A 349 -18.73 19.29 3.75
CA THR A 349 -19.41 18.14 3.11
C THR A 349 -19.38 16.93 4.03
N SER A 350 -20.05 15.84 3.65
CA SER A 350 -19.92 14.59 4.42
C SER A 350 -18.47 14.09 4.39
N LEU A 351 -17.99 13.58 5.53
CA LEU A 351 -16.59 13.15 5.71
C LEU A 351 -16.10 12.26 4.56
N PHE A 352 -16.86 11.22 4.22
CA PHE A 352 -16.41 10.27 3.19
C PHE A 352 -16.47 10.84 1.77
N SER A 353 -17.45 11.70 1.47
CA SER A 353 -17.48 12.40 0.17
C SER A 353 -16.25 13.30 0.00
N HIS A 354 -15.84 13.99 1.07
CA HIS A 354 -14.62 14.80 1.11
C HIS A 354 -13.35 13.94 0.92
N LEU A 355 -13.23 12.84 1.67
CA LEU A 355 -12.08 11.92 1.56
C LEU A 355 -11.95 11.31 0.17
N ARG A 356 -13.07 10.84 -0.40
CA ARG A 356 -13.14 10.36 -1.79
C ARG A 356 -12.67 11.44 -2.75
N GLY A 357 -13.16 12.68 -2.60
CA GLY A 357 -12.75 13.81 -3.45
C GLY A 357 -11.24 14.00 -3.43
N LEU A 358 -10.66 14.12 -2.24
CA LEU A 358 -9.21 14.28 -2.07
C LEU A 358 -8.41 13.11 -2.66
N GLN A 359 -8.90 11.88 -2.52
CA GLN A 359 -8.23 10.69 -3.04
C GLN A 359 -8.26 10.65 -4.57
N ILE A 360 -9.41 10.87 -5.19
CA ILE A 360 -9.56 10.94 -6.66
C ILE A 360 -8.72 12.09 -7.22
N ASP A 361 -8.79 13.28 -6.61
CA ASP A 361 -8.01 14.44 -7.03
C ASP A 361 -6.51 14.17 -6.91
N LYS A 362 -6.08 13.46 -5.86
CA LYS A 362 -4.68 13.09 -5.69
C LYS A 362 -4.24 12.12 -6.78
N LEU A 363 -5.03 11.09 -7.07
CA LEU A 363 -4.72 10.11 -8.12
C LEU A 363 -4.53 10.78 -9.48
N LEU A 364 -5.44 11.69 -9.83
CA LEU A 364 -5.37 12.43 -11.09
C LEU A 364 -4.19 13.41 -11.13
N ASP A 365 -3.96 14.18 -10.06
CA ASP A 365 -2.87 15.17 -9.98
C ASP A 365 -1.50 14.49 -9.95
N ASP A 366 -1.32 13.44 -9.14
CA ASP A 366 -0.07 12.69 -9.08
C ASP A 366 0.28 12.10 -10.46
N ALA A 367 -0.69 11.47 -11.14
CA ALA A 367 -0.49 10.94 -12.48
C ALA A 367 -0.14 12.04 -13.49
N HIS A 368 -0.69 13.25 -13.32
CA HIS A 368 -0.39 14.40 -14.18
C HIS A 368 1.05 14.88 -14.00
N VAL A 369 1.54 14.87 -12.76
CA VAL A 369 2.93 15.23 -12.44
C VAL A 369 3.92 14.19 -12.94
N LEU A 370 3.57 12.90 -12.83
CA LEU A 370 4.45 11.78 -13.21
C LEU A 370 4.39 11.43 -14.69
N ALA A 371 3.27 11.73 -15.38
CA ALA A 371 3.08 11.52 -16.79
C ALA A 371 2.42 12.75 -17.42
N VAL A 372 3.26 13.65 -17.95
CA VAL A 372 2.84 15.00 -18.36
C VAL A 372 2.14 14.93 -19.72
N PRO A 373 0.86 15.34 -19.83
CA PRO A 373 0.18 15.44 -21.12
C PRO A 373 0.91 16.37 -22.07
N THR A 374 0.97 16.02 -23.36
CA THR A 374 1.64 16.84 -24.38
C THR A 374 1.09 18.27 -24.46
N ALA A 375 -0.20 18.43 -24.18
CA ALA A 375 -0.88 19.72 -24.18
C ALA A 375 -0.49 20.65 -23.01
N ASP A 376 -0.08 20.06 -21.88
CA ASP A 376 0.21 20.79 -20.63
C ASP A 376 1.72 20.96 -20.42
N LEU A 377 2.53 20.62 -21.43
CA LEU A 377 3.97 20.57 -21.31
C LEU A 377 4.61 21.94 -21.44
N ASP A 378 5.11 22.46 -20.31
CA ASP A 378 6.03 23.58 -20.26
C ASP A 378 7.48 23.10 -20.06
N GLU A 379 8.42 23.67 -20.81
CA GLU A 379 9.83 23.28 -20.74
C GLU A 379 10.50 23.70 -19.42
N GLN A 380 10.22 24.91 -18.93
CA GLN A 380 10.82 25.44 -17.71
C GLN A 380 10.31 24.70 -16.48
N GLU A 381 9.00 24.46 -16.40
CA GLU A 381 8.41 23.68 -15.31
C GLU A 381 8.92 22.23 -15.30
N ARG A 382 9.06 21.61 -16.48
CA ARG A 382 9.65 20.26 -16.60
C ARG A 382 11.08 20.24 -16.07
N ASP A 383 11.93 21.15 -16.53
CA ASP A 383 13.35 21.18 -16.14
C ASP A 383 13.52 21.50 -14.64
N ALA A 384 12.75 22.44 -14.10
CA ALA A 384 12.75 22.77 -12.67
C ALA A 384 12.36 21.55 -11.82
N ARG A 385 11.29 20.84 -12.19
CA ARG A 385 10.85 19.63 -11.48
C ARG A 385 11.89 18.51 -11.53
N LEU A 386 12.46 18.24 -12.71
CA LEU A 386 13.49 17.20 -12.86
C LEU A 386 14.75 17.53 -12.06
N HIS A 387 15.13 18.80 -11.98
CA HIS A 387 16.25 19.25 -11.17
C HIS A 387 15.96 19.05 -9.67
N ALA A 388 14.79 19.49 -9.20
CA ALA A 388 14.41 19.34 -7.80
C ALA A 388 14.34 17.88 -7.34
N TYR A 389 13.84 16.97 -8.19
CA TYR A 389 13.90 15.54 -7.87
C TYR A 389 15.33 15.01 -7.73
N ARG A 390 16.25 15.44 -8.61
CA ARG A 390 17.67 15.06 -8.50
C ARG A 390 18.32 15.59 -7.23
N GLU A 391 18.05 16.84 -6.85
CA GLU A 391 18.57 17.44 -5.61
C GLU A 391 18.09 16.70 -4.36
N LEU A 392 16.85 16.21 -4.37
CA LEU A 392 16.28 15.41 -3.28
C LEU A 392 16.66 13.91 -3.34
N GLY A 393 17.47 13.50 -4.32
CA GLY A 393 17.84 12.09 -4.53
C GLY A 393 16.64 11.20 -4.93
N LEU A 394 15.55 11.79 -5.41
CA LEU A 394 14.36 11.08 -5.85
C LEU A 394 14.55 10.57 -7.27
N ASN A 395 14.47 9.25 -7.44
CA ASN A 395 14.51 8.62 -8.76
C ASN A 395 13.12 8.61 -9.39
N LEU A 396 12.96 9.37 -10.46
CA LEU A 396 11.68 9.54 -11.14
C LEU A 396 11.11 8.28 -11.77
N LEU A 397 11.97 7.42 -12.32
CA LEU A 397 11.52 6.14 -12.86
C LEU A 397 11.03 5.22 -11.74
N ASN A 398 11.67 5.28 -10.57
CA ASN A 398 11.19 4.59 -9.38
C ASN A 398 9.84 5.17 -8.92
N LEU A 399 9.70 6.51 -8.88
CA LEU A 399 8.42 7.15 -8.54
C LEU A 399 7.28 6.74 -9.48
N ALA A 400 7.54 6.68 -10.79
CA ALA A 400 6.55 6.24 -11.77
C ALA A 400 6.25 4.74 -11.68
N GLY A 401 7.26 3.89 -11.43
CA GLY A 401 7.07 2.46 -11.17
C GLY A 401 6.34 2.18 -9.85
N MET A 402 6.44 3.10 -8.88
CA MET A 402 5.66 3.09 -7.64
C MET A 402 4.31 3.81 -7.77
N PHE A 403 4.05 4.49 -8.89
CA PHE A 403 2.73 5.03 -9.22
C PHE A 403 1.84 3.89 -9.64
N VAL A 404 1.38 3.20 -8.62
CA VAL A 404 0.13 2.47 -8.66
C VAL A 404 -0.89 3.45 -8.11
N PRO A 405 -2.10 3.54 -8.67
CA PRO A 405 -3.26 4.08 -7.97
C PRO A 405 -3.49 3.22 -6.71
N VAL A 406 -2.66 3.39 -5.69
CA VAL A 406 -2.40 2.31 -4.72
C VAL A 406 -3.60 2.16 -3.79
N LEU A 407 -3.92 0.92 -3.45
CA LEU A 407 -3.98 0.58 -2.03
C LEU A 407 -2.62 -0.05 -1.72
N GLY A 408 -1.73 0.69 -1.06
CA GLY A 408 -0.39 0.21 -0.70
C GLY A 408 -0.47 -1.15 -0.03
N GLU A 409 0.37 -2.08 -0.48
CA GLU A 409 0.59 -3.42 0.08
C GLU A 409 -0.44 -3.83 1.14
N GLY A 410 -1.53 -4.39 0.62
CA GLY A 410 -2.59 -4.99 1.39
C GLY A 410 -3.91 -4.93 0.62
N LEU A 411 -4.23 -6.01 -0.11
CA LEU A 411 -5.62 -6.44 -0.38
C LEU A 411 -6.36 -6.80 0.94
N LEU A 412 -5.80 -6.38 2.06
CA LEU A 412 -5.98 -6.86 3.41
C LEU A 412 -5.76 -5.69 4.37
N ALA A 413 -6.69 -5.57 5.31
CA ALA A 413 -6.55 -4.67 6.42
C ALA A 413 -5.29 -4.97 7.23
N TYR A 414 -4.50 -3.95 7.57
CA TYR A 414 -3.35 -4.10 8.47
C TYR A 414 -3.71 -4.87 9.74
N THR A 415 -4.86 -4.55 10.34
CA THR A 415 -5.37 -5.24 11.53
C THR A 415 -5.67 -6.72 11.29
N ALA A 416 -6.29 -7.08 10.15
CA ALA A 416 -6.57 -8.48 9.83
C ALA A 416 -5.26 -9.26 9.70
N VAL A 417 -4.26 -8.68 9.04
CA VAL A 417 -2.92 -9.27 8.89
C VAL A 417 -2.20 -9.38 10.24
N GLU A 418 -2.23 -8.35 11.07
CA GLU A 418 -1.63 -8.34 12.41
C GLU A 418 -2.24 -9.46 13.27
N LEU A 419 -3.57 -9.56 13.31
CA LEU A 419 -4.28 -10.57 14.09
C LEU A 419 -4.04 -11.98 13.54
N ALA A 420 -4.14 -12.16 12.22
CA ALA A 420 -3.90 -13.43 11.58
C ALA A 420 -2.45 -13.89 11.76
N GLY A 421 -1.46 -13.00 11.66
CA GLY A 421 -0.04 -13.31 11.81
C GLY A 421 0.39 -13.74 13.22
N GLU A 422 -0.49 -13.62 14.22
CA GLU A 422 -0.26 -14.28 15.51
C GLU A 422 -0.55 -15.78 15.47
N VAL A 423 -1.42 -16.22 14.56
CA VAL A 423 -1.96 -17.58 14.52
C VAL A 423 -1.49 -18.35 13.29
N TYR A 424 -1.44 -17.67 12.15
CA TYR A 424 -1.34 -18.25 10.81
C TYR A 424 -0.08 -17.75 10.10
N GLU A 425 0.59 -18.66 9.39
CA GLU A 425 1.63 -18.36 8.41
C GLU A 425 1.03 -18.36 7.01
N GLY A 426 1.32 -17.31 6.23
CA GLY A 426 0.85 -17.18 4.84
C GLY A 426 -0.63 -16.79 4.68
N TYR A 427 -1.24 -16.17 5.69
CA TYR A 427 -2.61 -15.66 5.62
C TYR A 427 -2.86 -14.78 4.37
N GLN A 428 -1.83 -14.02 3.95
CA GLN A 428 -1.89 -13.15 2.79
C GLN A 428 -1.99 -13.90 1.46
N ASP A 429 -1.53 -15.15 1.43
CA ASP A 429 -1.47 -15.98 0.21
C ASP A 429 -2.77 -16.79 0.00
N TRP A 430 -3.70 -16.72 0.95
CA TRP A 430 -4.95 -17.49 0.93
C TRP A 430 -6.04 -16.80 0.11
N ARG A 431 -6.98 -17.61 -0.40
CA ARG A 431 -8.18 -17.11 -1.08
C ARG A 431 -9.06 -16.36 -0.08
N ILE A 432 -9.83 -15.38 -0.56
CA ILE A 432 -10.71 -14.55 0.30
C ILE A 432 -11.61 -15.40 1.20
N GLY A 433 -12.26 -16.45 0.67
CA GLY A 433 -13.11 -17.33 1.46
C GLY A 433 -12.37 -18.08 2.58
N ASP A 434 -11.14 -18.51 2.31
CA ASP A 434 -10.30 -19.18 3.31
C ASP A 434 -9.84 -18.19 4.39
N ARG A 435 -9.51 -16.96 3.99
CA ARG A 435 -9.17 -15.86 4.92
C ARG A 435 -10.32 -15.47 5.83
N GLN A 436 -11.52 -15.35 5.27
CA GLN A 436 -12.75 -15.06 6.00
C GLN A 436 -13.06 -16.16 7.00
N GLY A 437 -13.03 -17.42 6.55
CA GLY A 437 -13.23 -18.57 7.43
C GLY A 437 -12.19 -18.65 8.55
N ALA A 438 -10.92 -18.43 8.23
CA ALA A 438 -9.86 -18.42 9.24
C ALA A 438 -10.04 -17.31 10.28
N MET A 439 -10.39 -16.10 9.85
CA MET A 439 -10.67 -14.99 10.76
C MET A 439 -11.92 -15.26 11.61
N ASP A 440 -12.99 -15.81 11.01
CA ASP A 440 -14.20 -16.22 11.74
C ASP A 440 -13.89 -17.26 12.81
N HIS A 441 -12.99 -18.21 12.53
CA HIS A 441 -12.54 -19.20 13.49
C HIS A 441 -11.76 -18.57 14.65
N VAL A 442 -10.82 -17.65 14.37
CA VAL A 442 -10.10 -16.88 15.41
C VAL A 442 -11.08 -16.15 16.33
N PHE A 443 -12.06 -15.44 15.76
CA PHE A 443 -13.07 -14.74 16.56
C PHE A 443 -14.03 -15.70 17.28
N GLY A 444 -14.32 -16.88 16.74
CA GLY A 444 -15.10 -17.92 17.43
C GLY A 444 -14.38 -18.45 18.67
N VAL A 445 -13.07 -18.69 18.56
CA VAL A 445 -12.22 -19.07 19.70
C VAL A 445 -12.15 -17.92 20.71
N ALA A 446 -11.97 -16.67 20.26
CA ALA A 446 -11.93 -15.50 21.13
C ALA A 446 -13.24 -15.29 21.90
N GLN A 447 -14.39 -15.48 21.25
CA GLN A 447 -15.71 -15.41 21.91
C GLN A 447 -15.84 -16.48 23.00
N THR A 448 -15.36 -17.69 22.75
CA THR A 448 -15.37 -18.78 23.75
C THR A 448 -14.48 -18.45 24.95
N VAL A 449 -13.31 -17.84 24.71
CA VAL A 449 -12.40 -17.37 25.77
C VAL A 449 -13.05 -16.24 26.58
N VAL A 450 -13.64 -15.24 25.91
CA VAL A 450 -14.28 -14.08 26.56
C VAL A 450 -15.55 -14.43 27.33
N ALA A 451 -16.40 -15.30 26.77
CA ALA A 451 -17.61 -15.78 27.45
C ALA A 451 -17.31 -16.55 28.74
N GLY A 452 -16.03 -16.90 28.97
CA GLY A 452 -15.52 -17.26 30.28
C GLY A 452 -16.12 -18.49 30.92
N ALA A 453 -16.82 -19.36 30.18
CA ALA A 453 -17.46 -20.56 30.69
C ALA A 453 -17.99 -20.39 32.13
N LEU A 454 -18.97 -19.49 32.31
CA LEU A 454 -19.80 -19.49 33.51
C LEU A 454 -20.39 -20.91 33.68
N ILE A 455 -19.78 -21.69 34.58
CA ILE A 455 -20.37 -22.70 35.47
C ILE A 455 -21.28 -23.76 34.79
N ALA A 456 -20.82 -25.01 34.83
CA ALA A 456 -21.55 -26.29 34.81
C ALA A 456 -21.88 -26.99 33.46
N THR A 457 -21.40 -28.24 33.37
CA THR A 457 -21.75 -29.34 32.44
C THR A 457 -21.02 -29.42 31.08
N GLY A 458 -19.78 -29.95 31.12
CA GLY A 458 -19.18 -30.78 30.07
C GLY A 458 -18.57 -30.06 28.85
N ALA A 459 -17.29 -30.36 28.59
CA ALA A 459 -16.52 -29.90 27.42
C ALA A 459 -17.21 -30.15 26.05
N SER A 460 -18.22 -31.03 25.98
CA SER A 460 -18.99 -31.37 24.78
C SER A 460 -19.87 -30.23 24.25
N ALA A 461 -20.36 -29.32 25.12
CA ALA A 461 -21.29 -28.25 24.71
C ALA A 461 -20.59 -27.08 24.01
N VAL A 462 -19.30 -26.84 24.32
CA VAL A 462 -18.47 -25.77 23.73
C VAL A 462 -18.31 -25.95 22.21
N ARG A 463 -18.31 -27.19 21.75
CA ARG A 463 -18.17 -27.56 20.32
C ARG A 463 -19.36 -27.13 19.45
N HIS A 464 -20.52 -26.84 20.04
CA HIS A 464 -21.73 -26.52 19.29
C HIS A 464 -21.80 -25.05 18.83
N TYR A 465 -21.01 -24.16 19.44
CA TYR A 465 -20.99 -22.73 19.11
C TYR A 465 -19.85 -22.32 18.18
N LEU A 466 -18.79 -23.13 18.10
CA LEU A 466 -17.66 -22.93 17.18
C LEU A 466 -17.96 -23.59 15.83
N GLN A 467 -18.33 -22.79 14.84
CA GLN A 467 -18.48 -23.26 13.46
C GLN A 467 -17.11 -23.74 12.94
N ARG A 468 -16.99 -25.04 12.66
CA ARG A 468 -15.75 -25.61 12.12
C ARG A 468 -15.54 -25.13 10.69
N VAL A 469 -14.32 -24.69 10.41
CA VAL A 469 -13.88 -24.29 9.08
C VAL A 469 -12.93 -25.37 8.56
N PRO A 470 -13.34 -26.17 7.55
CA PRO A 470 -12.53 -27.28 7.05
C PRO A 470 -11.11 -26.89 6.64
N PHE A 471 -10.95 -25.68 6.09
CA PHE A 471 -9.65 -25.12 5.74
C PHE A 471 -8.75 -24.97 6.98
N VAL A 472 -9.27 -24.40 8.07
CA VAL A 472 -8.53 -24.24 9.34
C VAL A 472 -8.18 -25.60 9.93
N ASP A 473 -9.10 -26.56 9.86
CA ASP A 473 -8.90 -27.91 10.39
C ASP A 473 -7.84 -28.72 9.63
N ALA A 474 -7.55 -28.33 8.39
CA ALA A 474 -6.51 -28.92 7.55
C ALA A 474 -5.11 -28.29 7.76
N LEU A 475 -5.01 -27.17 8.48
CA LEU A 475 -3.73 -26.52 8.76
C LEU A 475 -2.86 -27.40 9.67
N GLN A 476 -1.54 -27.35 9.43
CA GLN A 476 -0.57 -28.06 10.27
C GLN A 476 0.08 -27.10 11.26
N PRO A 477 0.36 -27.55 12.50
CA PRO A 477 1.16 -26.78 13.43
C PRO A 477 2.60 -26.66 12.93
N MET A 478 3.18 -25.47 13.07
CA MET A 478 4.58 -25.20 12.76
C MET A 478 5.24 -24.39 13.87
N ARG A 479 6.57 -24.36 13.87
CA ARG A 479 7.37 -23.43 14.67
C ARG A 479 8.23 -22.58 13.74
N ASP A 480 8.14 -21.26 13.90
CA ASP A 480 8.96 -20.34 13.12
C ASP A 480 10.42 -20.36 13.60
N GLN A 481 11.28 -19.58 12.95
CA GLN A 481 12.70 -19.49 13.30
C GLN A 481 12.92 -18.94 14.73
N ALA A 482 11.97 -18.18 15.27
CA ALA A 482 11.98 -17.68 16.65
C ALA A 482 11.37 -18.69 17.65
N GLY A 483 10.93 -19.86 17.19
CA GLY A 483 10.28 -20.89 18.00
C GLY A 483 8.80 -20.61 18.30
N LYS A 484 8.21 -19.55 17.73
CA LYS A 484 6.80 -19.21 17.87
C LYS A 484 5.94 -20.28 17.18
N ALA A 485 4.95 -20.80 17.90
CA ALA A 485 4.01 -21.75 17.33
C ALA A 485 2.98 -21.03 16.45
N GLY A 486 2.67 -21.61 15.30
CA GLY A 486 1.67 -21.12 14.36
C GLY A 486 1.03 -22.26 13.58
N LEU A 487 0.16 -21.91 12.65
CA LEU A 487 -0.53 -22.83 11.75
C LEU A 487 -0.24 -22.46 10.31
N VAL A 488 0.06 -23.45 9.49
CA VAL A 488 0.44 -23.25 8.08
C VAL A 488 -0.33 -24.21 7.18
N ALA A 489 -0.65 -23.73 5.98
CA ALA A 489 -1.32 -24.53 4.97
C ALA A 489 -0.33 -25.51 4.33
N ALA A 490 -0.65 -26.81 4.36
CA ALA A 490 0.23 -27.86 3.85
C ALA A 490 0.54 -27.74 2.34
N HIS A 491 -0.38 -27.17 1.56
CA HIS A 491 -0.21 -26.97 0.12
C HIS A 491 0.64 -25.73 -0.23
N LEU A 492 1.21 -25.03 0.76
CA LEU A 492 2.16 -23.93 0.58
C LEU A 492 1.73 -22.87 -0.47
N PRO A 493 0.52 -22.28 -0.33
CA PRO A 493 0.09 -21.21 -1.22
C PRO A 493 1.08 -20.05 -1.16
N GLY A 494 1.43 -19.47 -2.32
CA GLY A 494 2.43 -18.39 -2.42
C GLY A 494 3.90 -18.85 -2.56
N TYR A 495 4.18 -20.15 -2.41
CA TYR A 495 5.55 -20.68 -2.59
C TYR A 495 5.84 -21.13 -4.02
N SER A 496 4.81 -21.32 -4.84
CA SER A 496 4.98 -21.68 -6.25
C SER A 496 5.61 -20.54 -7.04
N ILE A 497 6.56 -20.85 -7.91
CA ILE A 497 7.22 -19.90 -8.82
C ILE A 497 6.87 -20.19 -10.27
N ASP A 498 6.83 -19.14 -11.08
CA ASP A 498 6.84 -19.23 -12.54
C ASP A 498 8.29 -19.10 -13.02
N TRP A 499 9.02 -20.21 -13.06
CA TRP A 499 10.43 -20.24 -13.47
C TRP A 499 10.60 -20.44 -14.98
N SER A 500 11.55 -19.72 -15.58
CA SER A 500 11.95 -19.89 -16.99
C SER A 500 13.41 -20.35 -17.10
N PRO A 501 13.74 -21.30 -18.02
CA PRO A 501 15.11 -21.74 -18.23
C PRO A 501 16.01 -20.57 -18.66
N GLY A 502 17.01 -20.23 -17.84
CA GLY A 502 17.94 -19.12 -18.06
C GLY A 502 18.07 -18.13 -16.89
N ASP A 503 17.21 -18.23 -15.87
CA ASP A 503 17.39 -17.50 -14.62
C ASP A 503 18.59 -18.06 -13.83
N ASP A 504 19.57 -17.19 -13.53
CA ASP A 504 20.79 -17.53 -12.81
C ASP A 504 20.48 -17.66 -11.31
N LEU A 505 20.01 -18.84 -10.92
CA LEU A 505 19.67 -19.16 -9.53
C LEU A 505 20.86 -19.84 -8.85
N HIS A 506 21.30 -19.31 -7.69
CA HIS A 506 22.17 -20.05 -6.75
C HIS A 506 21.42 -21.21 -6.04
N GLU A 507 20.28 -21.61 -6.57
CA GLU A 507 19.22 -22.41 -5.95
C GLU A 507 18.69 -23.38 -7.02
N TRP A 508 18.01 -24.45 -6.59
CA TRP A 508 17.41 -25.42 -7.51
C TRP A 508 15.89 -25.41 -7.41
N VAL A 509 15.23 -25.95 -8.44
CA VAL A 509 13.77 -25.96 -8.56
C VAL A 509 13.24 -27.36 -8.25
N TRP A 510 12.30 -27.45 -7.31
CA TRP A 510 11.61 -28.68 -7.00
C TRP A 510 10.21 -28.70 -7.62
N HIS A 511 9.85 -29.80 -8.28
CA HIS A 511 8.55 -29.99 -8.90
C HIS A 511 7.65 -30.87 -8.02
N LEU A 512 6.45 -30.38 -7.70
CA LEU A 512 5.42 -31.14 -6.98
C LEU A 512 4.04 -30.76 -7.53
N ASP A 513 3.25 -31.77 -7.94
CA ASP A 513 1.86 -31.64 -8.41
C ASP A 513 1.64 -30.55 -9.48
N GLY A 514 2.60 -30.40 -10.40
CA GLY A 514 2.56 -29.41 -11.47
C GLY A 514 2.95 -27.98 -11.05
N ALA A 515 3.27 -27.76 -9.77
CA ALA A 515 3.87 -26.53 -9.27
C ALA A 515 5.40 -26.66 -9.16
N MET A 516 6.08 -25.51 -9.26
CA MET A 516 7.52 -25.39 -9.10
C MET A 516 7.84 -24.60 -7.84
N TYR A 517 8.84 -25.03 -7.09
CA TYR A 517 9.23 -24.43 -5.81
C TYR A 517 10.70 -24.10 -5.81
N ARG A 518 11.05 -22.92 -5.28
CA ARG A 518 12.43 -22.48 -5.10
C ARG A 518 13.04 -23.17 -3.88
N VAL A 519 14.20 -23.80 -4.03
CA VAL A 519 14.86 -24.56 -2.96
C VAL A 519 16.30 -24.12 -2.77
N SER A 520 16.68 -23.87 -1.51
CA SER A 520 18.03 -23.49 -1.11
C SER A 520 18.53 -24.33 0.05
N GLU A 521 19.84 -24.50 0.18
CA GLU A 521 20.44 -24.99 1.42
C GLU A 521 20.54 -23.87 2.45
N ASP A 522 20.11 -24.14 3.68
CA ASP A 522 20.34 -23.26 4.83
C ASP A 522 21.82 -23.34 5.24
N PRO A 523 22.62 -22.27 5.11
CA PRO A 523 24.04 -22.29 5.43
C PRO A 523 24.33 -22.47 6.93
N VAL A 524 23.34 -22.26 7.81
CA VAL A 524 23.50 -22.38 9.27
C VAL A 524 23.28 -23.81 9.75
N HIS A 525 22.29 -24.50 9.18
CA HIS A 525 21.87 -25.84 9.65
C HIS A 525 22.15 -26.97 8.65
N GLY A 526 22.62 -26.65 7.43
CA GLY A 526 22.86 -27.64 6.36
C GLY A 526 21.58 -28.32 5.87
N SER A 527 20.41 -27.77 6.18
CA SER A 527 19.10 -28.34 5.79
C SER A 527 18.60 -27.72 4.50
N THR A 528 18.07 -28.54 3.60
CA THR A 528 17.37 -28.09 2.39
C THR A 528 16.00 -27.49 2.75
N ARG A 529 15.67 -26.32 2.19
CA ARG A 529 14.52 -25.51 2.56
C ARG A 529 13.79 -24.96 1.35
N ILE A 530 12.46 -24.97 1.39
CA ILE A 530 11.61 -24.34 0.38
C ILE A 530 11.49 -22.84 0.69
N ARG A 531 11.69 -21.99 -0.31
CA ARG A 531 11.54 -20.54 -0.19
C ARG A 531 10.21 -20.08 -0.77
N HIS A 532 9.61 -19.10 -0.11
CA HIS A 532 8.45 -18.40 -0.65
C HIS A 532 8.84 -17.62 -1.92
N ALA A 533 7.88 -17.45 -2.86
CA ALA A 533 8.16 -16.82 -4.15
C ALA A 533 8.60 -15.35 -4.01
N SER A 534 7.92 -14.59 -3.16
CA SER A 534 8.13 -13.14 -2.95
C SER A 534 8.56 -12.70 -1.53
N ARG A 535 8.13 -13.39 -0.47
CA ARG A 535 8.37 -13.00 0.94
C ARG A 535 9.65 -13.65 1.50
N GLY A 536 10.73 -12.90 1.61
CA GLY A 536 12.03 -13.43 2.07
C GLY A 536 12.03 -13.88 3.53
N GLU A 537 11.19 -13.23 4.34
CA GLU A 537 10.97 -13.51 5.77
C GLU A 537 9.92 -14.59 6.04
N ALA A 538 9.24 -15.10 5.02
CA ALA A 538 8.27 -16.16 5.20
C ALA A 538 8.95 -17.43 5.73
N TRP A 539 8.15 -18.25 6.42
CA TRP A 539 8.63 -19.53 6.92
C TRP A 539 9.21 -20.38 5.79
N GLN A 540 10.23 -21.19 6.09
CA GLN A 540 10.91 -21.99 5.07
C GLN A 540 10.78 -23.47 5.45
N PRO A 541 9.77 -24.17 4.91
CA PRO A 541 9.55 -25.58 5.21
C PRO A 541 10.78 -26.41 4.86
N ARG A 542 11.15 -27.36 5.72
CA ARG A 542 12.20 -28.34 5.43
C ARG A 542 11.78 -29.24 4.28
N LEU A 543 12.72 -29.46 3.38
CA LEU A 543 12.63 -30.45 2.32
C LEU A 543 13.63 -31.57 2.63
N GLU A 544 13.16 -32.80 2.79
CA GLU A 544 13.97 -33.95 3.14
C GLU A 544 14.01 -34.96 1.99
N SER A 545 15.19 -35.55 1.77
CA SER A 545 15.28 -36.73 0.91
C SER A 545 14.60 -37.92 1.58
N ASN A 546 13.85 -38.69 0.81
CA ASN A 546 13.23 -39.93 1.28
C ASN A 546 14.18 -41.15 1.27
N GLY A 547 15.48 -40.94 1.01
CA GLY A 547 16.49 -42.01 0.93
C GLY A 547 16.59 -42.70 -0.43
N GLY A 548 15.75 -42.32 -1.40
CA GLY A 548 15.89 -42.64 -2.83
C GLY A 548 15.99 -41.35 -3.66
N ASP A 549 15.44 -41.36 -4.88
CA ASP A 549 15.41 -40.18 -5.77
C ASP A 549 14.31 -39.15 -5.42
N GLY A 550 13.64 -39.28 -4.26
CA GLY A 550 12.51 -38.44 -3.89
C GLY A 550 12.75 -37.47 -2.75
N TRP A 551 11.97 -36.40 -2.80
CA TRP A 551 11.94 -35.33 -1.82
C TRP A 551 10.54 -35.20 -1.24
N ARG A 552 10.46 -34.84 0.03
CA ARG A 552 9.20 -34.56 0.74
C ARG A 552 9.35 -33.32 1.60
N HIS A 553 8.31 -32.52 1.74
CA HIS A 553 8.31 -31.40 2.68
C HIS A 553 7.71 -31.79 4.03
N GLU A 554 8.13 -31.11 5.10
CA GLU A 554 7.79 -31.48 6.49
C GLU A 554 6.30 -31.35 6.86
N LEU A 555 5.46 -30.81 5.98
CA LEU A 555 4.01 -30.69 6.20
C LEU A 555 3.19 -31.78 5.50
N GLU A 556 3.80 -32.66 4.71
CA GLU A 556 3.10 -33.78 4.06
C GLU A 556 2.67 -34.83 5.09
N ARG A 557 1.44 -35.35 4.97
CA ARG A 557 0.98 -36.46 5.82
C ARG A 557 1.31 -37.81 5.14
N PRO A 558 1.69 -38.84 5.91
CA PRO A 558 1.96 -40.18 5.37
C PRO A 558 0.82 -40.79 4.54
N GLY A 559 -0.43 -40.39 4.80
CA GLY A 559 -1.61 -40.85 4.05
C GLY A 559 -1.77 -40.22 2.67
N ASP A 560 -1.08 -39.12 2.37
CA ASP A 560 -1.15 -38.39 1.10
C ASP A 560 -0.12 -38.89 0.07
N TRP A 561 0.69 -39.88 0.46
CA TRP A 561 1.77 -40.49 -0.32
C TRP A 561 1.23 -41.57 -1.27
N GLN A 562 0.55 -41.18 -2.35
CA GLN A 562 0.30 -42.08 -3.49
C GLN A 562 1.30 -41.81 -4.61
N THR A 563 2.05 -42.85 -5.01
CA THR A 563 3.00 -42.99 -6.13
C THR A 563 3.21 -41.75 -7.00
N ARG A 564 3.90 -40.72 -6.49
CA ARG A 564 4.25 -39.51 -7.24
C ARG A 564 5.62 -39.72 -7.91
N HIS A 565 5.61 -39.89 -9.23
CA HIS A 565 6.84 -40.02 -10.01
C HIS A 565 7.49 -38.65 -10.20
N LEU A 566 8.78 -38.58 -9.89
CA LEU A 566 9.60 -37.38 -9.86
C LEU A 566 10.48 -37.30 -11.11
N SER A 567 10.56 -36.12 -11.72
CA SER A 567 11.66 -35.73 -12.59
C SER A 567 12.39 -34.56 -11.95
N LYS A 568 13.72 -34.70 -11.84
CA LYS A 568 14.66 -33.66 -11.43
C LYS A 568 14.70 -32.52 -12.44
#